data_AF-A0A5A9W1F6-F1
#
_entry.id   AF-A0A5A9W1F6-F1
#
_cell.length_a   1.000
_cell.length_b   1.000
_cell.length_c   1.000
_cell.angle_alpha   90.00
_cell.angle_beta   90.00
_cell.angle_gamma   90.00
#
_symmetry.space_group_name_H-M   'P 1'
#
loop_
_entity.id
_entity.type
_entity.pdbx_description
1 polymer ?
#
loop_
_entity_poly.entity_id
_entity_poly.type
_entity_poly.pdbx_seq_one_letter_code
_entity_poly.pdbx_strand_id
1 'polypeptide(L)'
;MGSLGCMMNVVFVVQKGELALKGLLLAWSLRQRHPEARLFAAIPEYSDWGELSAEVRSALQVLGVKTLGFQPPFAPEYPIGNKVRVLGLLPAEEAAVFLDSDMLCLTAEPLSNLLPEDFSGAAKPADLATWGSPERWQRVYARLGVSLRGRKVRATVSGDLMLPYFNAGLVAVRQPQVFAQRWEAATRTLTDPDLDLGQRYPWLDQIALAPCLMSQGPLQVLNEGWNFPAHLKALPEKGVHLCHYHSPGVILREPRLRDVFVRACRALPQIERLAYSFPNWKPLLQPALGGMPGRSGRHDFLITGIPRSGTSFVAQLLDAQKNWVVLNEPREVFSQLTQRKDATGITLLHRQVREALLRGDEIENKVDAGRVINDTAADDRRSFYHPELNSANFRLGSKNTLAYMAALPELSKLGWPIVALVRHPQPTLRSWKRSFAHLREVTLDTLPVANPEYSGWQGWQRESIKELLAEKEAHVRRVLFWRMLARTLLWHEASLQLWKYEDILENPSAMLRRLRWSLRAPGSLWCTKESVRQVSAHMWEDDEREVLGDLCQEEMRAFGYELY
;
A
#
# COMPACT_ATOMS: atom_id res chain seq x y z
N MET A 1 -39.85 -12.95 -13.99
CA MET A 1 -39.39 -12.04 -15.06
C MET A 1 -37.95 -11.67 -14.74
N GLY A 2 -36.99 -12.28 -15.43
CA GLY A 2 -35.58 -11.94 -15.25
C GLY A 2 -35.36 -10.52 -15.78
N SER A 3 -34.77 -9.64 -14.99
CA SER A 3 -34.35 -8.33 -15.50
C SER A 3 -33.38 -8.58 -16.65
N LEU A 4 -33.71 -8.05 -17.84
CA LEU A 4 -32.67 -7.82 -18.84
C LEU A 4 -31.62 -6.95 -18.15
N GLY A 5 -30.45 -7.52 -17.86
CA GLY A 5 -29.33 -6.77 -17.30
C GLY A 5 -29.12 -5.54 -18.16
N CYS A 6 -29.29 -4.36 -17.58
CA CYS A 6 -29.21 -3.10 -18.32
C CYS A 6 -27.82 -3.02 -18.99
N MET A 7 -27.78 -3.02 -20.33
CA MET A 7 -26.53 -2.99 -21.10
C MET A 7 -25.80 -1.67 -20.85
N MET A 8 -24.73 -1.71 -20.05
CA MET A 8 -23.93 -0.53 -19.72
C MET A 8 -23.00 -0.13 -20.88
N ASN A 9 -22.95 1.17 -21.18
CA ASN A 9 -21.93 1.73 -22.06
C ASN A 9 -20.66 2.05 -21.26
N VAL A 10 -19.51 1.60 -21.75
CA VAL A 10 -18.20 1.85 -21.13
C VAL A 10 -17.31 2.57 -22.14
N VAL A 11 -16.80 3.74 -21.77
CA VAL A 11 -15.85 4.50 -22.59
C VAL A 11 -14.53 4.71 -21.86
N PHE A 12 -13.43 4.61 -22.59
CA PHE A 12 -12.08 4.87 -22.10
C PHE A 12 -11.25 5.54 -23.21
N VAL A 13 -10.18 6.24 -22.83
CA VAL A 13 -9.34 6.99 -23.77
C VAL A 13 -8.19 6.12 -24.30
N VAL A 14 -7.99 6.06 -25.61
CA VAL A 14 -6.88 5.33 -26.23
C VAL A 14 -6.04 6.29 -27.04
N GLN A 15 -4.73 6.29 -26.82
CA GLN A 15 -3.76 7.14 -27.50
C GLN A 15 -2.50 6.34 -27.85
N LYS A 16 -1.73 6.84 -28.81
CA LYS A 16 -0.40 6.33 -29.15
C LYS A 16 0.48 6.20 -27.91
N GLY A 17 1.34 5.17 -27.87
CA GLY A 17 2.23 4.89 -26.74
C GLY A 17 1.62 3.92 -25.72
N GLU A 18 2.09 3.98 -24.47
CA GLU A 18 1.70 3.03 -23.42
C GLU A 18 0.18 3.02 -23.15
N LEU A 19 -0.51 4.14 -23.38
CA LEU A 19 -1.96 4.24 -23.15
C LEU A 19 -2.76 3.29 -24.07
N ALA A 20 -2.26 3.01 -25.28
CA ALA A 20 -2.87 2.01 -26.15
C ALA A 20 -2.85 0.61 -25.52
N LEU A 21 -1.69 0.20 -25.00
CA LEU A 21 -1.54 -1.09 -24.32
C LEU A 21 -2.42 -1.18 -23.07
N LYS A 22 -2.45 -0.11 -22.26
CA LYS A 22 -3.34 0.00 -21.10
C LYS A 22 -4.81 -0.18 -21.51
N GLY A 23 -5.27 0.55 -22.53
CA GLY A 23 -6.62 0.45 -23.06
C GLY A 23 -6.99 -0.94 -23.59
N LEU A 24 -6.05 -1.65 -24.24
CA LEU A 24 -6.26 -3.03 -24.68
C LEU A 24 -6.41 -3.99 -23.49
N LEU A 25 -5.63 -3.82 -22.42
CA LEU A 25 -5.73 -4.64 -21.20
C LEU A 25 -7.07 -4.41 -20.48
N LEU A 26 -7.50 -3.14 -20.36
CA LEU A 26 -8.82 -2.80 -19.83
C LEU A 26 -9.91 -3.46 -20.66
N ALA A 27 -9.93 -3.25 -21.97
CA ALA A 27 -10.92 -3.80 -22.88
C ALA A 27 -10.98 -5.33 -22.84
N TRP A 28 -9.82 -5.99 -22.84
CA TRP A 28 -9.73 -7.44 -22.71
C TRP A 28 -10.35 -7.90 -21.39
N SER A 29 -9.95 -7.29 -20.25
CA SER A 29 -10.44 -7.68 -18.94
C SER A 29 -11.95 -7.48 -18.79
N LEU A 30 -12.50 -6.37 -19.33
CA LEU A 30 -13.93 -6.14 -19.39
C LEU A 30 -14.64 -7.17 -20.25
N ARG A 31 -14.13 -7.49 -21.45
CA ARG A 31 -14.79 -8.46 -22.32
C ARG A 31 -14.82 -9.87 -21.70
N GLN A 32 -13.83 -10.23 -20.87
CA GLN A 32 -13.81 -11.50 -20.14
C GLN A 32 -14.83 -11.56 -18.98
N ARG A 33 -15.23 -10.41 -18.42
CA ARG A 33 -16.08 -10.34 -17.21
C ARG A 33 -17.50 -9.86 -17.48
N HIS A 34 -17.64 -9.03 -18.50
CA HIS A 34 -18.85 -8.33 -18.93
C HIS A 34 -18.96 -8.40 -20.46
N PRO A 35 -19.14 -9.60 -21.05
CA PRO A 35 -19.27 -9.76 -22.49
C PRO A 35 -20.44 -8.95 -23.08
N GLU A 36 -21.46 -8.65 -22.28
CA GLU A 36 -22.63 -7.83 -22.62
C GLU A 36 -22.36 -6.32 -22.70
N ALA A 37 -21.27 -5.83 -22.10
CA ALA A 37 -20.98 -4.40 -22.07
C ALA A 37 -20.63 -3.86 -23.48
N ARG A 38 -21.14 -2.67 -23.79
CA ARG A 38 -20.79 -1.95 -25.02
C ARG A 38 -19.55 -1.10 -24.76
N LEU A 39 -18.44 -1.47 -25.39
CA LEU A 39 -17.13 -0.86 -25.16
C LEU A 39 -16.80 0.15 -26.26
N PHE A 40 -16.34 1.33 -25.84
CA PHE A 40 -15.95 2.43 -26.72
C PHE A 40 -14.53 2.91 -26.39
N ALA A 41 -13.66 2.90 -27.38
CA ALA A 41 -12.33 3.50 -27.31
C ALA A 41 -12.39 4.91 -27.93
N ALA A 42 -12.28 5.94 -27.11
CA ALA A 42 -12.22 7.32 -27.54
C ALA A 42 -10.78 7.72 -27.88
N ILE A 43 -10.54 8.14 -29.12
CA ILE A 43 -9.23 8.46 -29.67
C ILE A 43 -9.18 9.96 -29.94
N PRO A 44 -8.26 10.73 -29.32
CA PRO A 44 -8.18 12.16 -29.57
C PRO A 44 -7.65 12.43 -30.97
N GLU A 45 -8.26 13.38 -31.66
CA GLU A 45 -7.87 13.87 -32.98
C GLU A 45 -6.76 14.92 -32.84
N TYR A 46 -5.58 14.46 -32.38
CA TYR A 46 -4.38 15.27 -32.22
C TYR A 46 -3.18 14.51 -32.79
N SER A 47 -2.34 15.15 -33.60
CA SER A 47 -1.27 14.50 -34.40
C SER A 47 -0.39 13.57 -33.56
N ASP A 48 -0.02 14.00 -32.36
CA ASP A 48 0.96 13.28 -31.55
C ASP A 48 0.35 12.07 -30.82
N TRP A 49 -0.99 12.03 -30.68
CA TRP A 49 -1.69 11.07 -29.82
C TRP A 49 -2.68 10.17 -30.58
N GLY A 50 -3.32 10.68 -31.63
CA GLY A 50 -4.45 10.05 -32.30
C GLY A 50 -4.09 8.94 -33.30
N GLU A 51 -2.84 8.90 -33.74
CA GLU A 51 -2.36 7.91 -34.70
C GLU A 51 -2.07 6.56 -34.03
N LEU A 52 -3.11 5.74 -33.87
CA LEU A 52 -2.96 4.36 -33.42
C LEU A 52 -2.40 3.47 -34.53
N SER A 53 -1.49 2.57 -34.17
CA SER A 53 -0.94 1.56 -35.08
C SER A 53 -2.03 0.61 -35.59
N ALA A 54 -1.81 0.02 -36.77
CA ALA A 54 -2.71 -1.00 -37.34
C ALA A 54 -2.92 -2.18 -36.37
N GLU A 55 -1.87 -2.53 -35.62
CA GLU A 55 -1.93 -3.59 -34.61
C GLU A 55 -2.91 -3.27 -33.47
N VAL A 56 -2.89 -2.04 -32.94
CA VAL A 56 -3.83 -1.61 -31.90
C VAL A 56 -5.26 -1.57 -32.44
N ARG A 57 -5.46 -1.05 -33.66
CA ARG A 57 -6.79 -0.99 -34.30
C ARG A 57 -7.38 -2.39 -34.51
N SER A 58 -6.58 -3.32 -35.01
CA SER A 58 -6.96 -4.72 -35.19
C SER A 58 -7.30 -5.38 -33.84
N ALA A 59 -6.50 -5.15 -32.80
CA ALA A 59 -6.76 -5.66 -31.46
C ALA A 59 -8.08 -5.15 -30.86
N LEU A 60 -8.39 -3.85 -31.01
CA LEU A 60 -9.67 -3.27 -30.60
C LEU A 60 -10.86 -3.89 -31.34
N GLN A 61 -10.71 -4.12 -32.65
CA GLN A 61 -11.74 -4.76 -33.47
C GLN A 61 -12.02 -6.20 -33.02
N VAL A 62 -10.97 -7.00 -32.75
CA VAL A 62 -11.09 -8.37 -32.24
C VAL A 62 -11.82 -8.41 -30.90
N LEU A 63 -11.60 -7.42 -30.03
CA LEU A 63 -12.27 -7.28 -28.73
C LEU A 63 -13.72 -6.74 -28.84
N GLY A 64 -14.19 -6.42 -30.04
CA GLY A 64 -15.51 -5.83 -30.28
C GLY A 64 -15.64 -4.43 -29.67
N VAL A 65 -14.56 -3.64 -29.65
CA VAL A 65 -14.55 -2.27 -29.14
C VAL A 65 -14.82 -1.31 -30.30
N LYS A 66 -15.82 -0.43 -30.15
CA LYS A 66 -16.11 0.63 -31.11
C LYS A 66 -15.13 1.78 -30.92
N THR A 67 -14.52 2.28 -31.99
CA THR A 67 -13.61 3.44 -31.91
C THR A 67 -14.37 4.73 -32.22
N LEU A 68 -14.13 5.78 -31.43
CA LEU A 68 -14.73 7.11 -31.60
C LEU A 68 -13.62 8.16 -31.66
N GLY A 69 -13.69 9.10 -32.62
CA GLY A 69 -12.82 10.28 -32.66
C GLY A 69 -13.38 11.41 -31.80
N PHE A 70 -12.51 12.25 -31.23
CA PHE A 70 -12.93 13.50 -30.59
C PHE A 70 -11.83 14.56 -30.62
N GLN A 71 -12.22 15.82 -30.67
CA GLN A 71 -11.30 16.95 -30.51
C GLN A 71 -10.94 17.11 -29.03
N PRO A 72 -9.66 16.98 -28.64
CA PRO A 72 -9.25 17.07 -27.24
C PRO A 72 -9.39 18.51 -26.71
N PRO A 73 -10.16 18.75 -25.64
CA PRO A 73 -10.56 20.11 -25.25
C PRO A 73 -9.45 20.99 -24.64
N PHE A 74 -8.34 20.38 -24.24
CA PHE A 74 -7.21 21.02 -23.55
C PHE A 74 -5.85 20.56 -24.08
N ALA A 75 -5.78 20.15 -25.35
CA ALA A 75 -4.51 19.76 -25.95
C ALA A 75 -3.69 20.98 -26.39
N PRO A 76 -2.35 20.92 -26.26
CA PRO A 76 -1.55 19.85 -25.63
C PRO A 76 -1.39 19.96 -24.10
N GLU A 77 -1.84 21.05 -23.47
CA GLU A 77 -1.41 21.47 -22.13
C GLU A 77 -1.91 20.55 -21.00
N TYR A 78 -3.07 19.92 -21.17
CA TYR A 78 -3.69 19.08 -20.15
C TYR A 78 -4.26 17.77 -20.71
N PRO A 79 -3.41 16.79 -21.11
CA PRO A 79 -3.86 15.54 -21.74
C PRO A 79 -4.80 14.69 -20.87
N ILE A 80 -4.62 14.74 -19.53
CA ILE A 80 -5.49 14.05 -18.57
C ILE A 80 -6.94 14.57 -18.66
N GLY A 81 -7.12 15.83 -19.07
CA GLY A 81 -8.42 16.46 -19.30
C GLY A 81 -9.24 15.84 -20.43
N ASN A 82 -8.66 14.98 -21.29
CA ASN A 82 -9.40 14.29 -22.34
C ASN A 82 -10.64 13.54 -21.81
N LYS A 83 -10.56 12.99 -20.59
CA LYS A 83 -11.66 12.25 -19.97
C LYS A 83 -12.94 13.06 -19.75
N VAL A 84 -12.85 14.39 -19.63
CA VAL A 84 -14.04 15.20 -19.31
C VAL A 84 -15.03 15.28 -20.47
N ARG A 85 -14.55 15.02 -21.70
CA ARG A 85 -15.36 15.06 -22.93
C ARG A 85 -15.96 13.70 -23.30
N VAL A 86 -15.25 12.59 -23.05
CA VAL A 86 -15.52 11.32 -23.75
C VAL A 86 -16.85 10.67 -23.43
N LEU A 87 -17.43 10.92 -22.24
CA LEU A 87 -18.80 10.50 -21.92
C LEU A 87 -19.79 11.09 -22.93
N GLY A 88 -19.57 12.32 -23.39
CA GLY A 88 -20.46 13.00 -24.33
C GLY A 88 -20.43 12.45 -25.76
N LEU A 89 -19.57 11.46 -26.05
CA LEU A 89 -19.54 10.76 -27.34
C LEU A 89 -20.55 9.60 -27.39
N LEU A 90 -21.13 9.24 -26.24
CA LEU A 90 -22.04 8.11 -26.09
C LEU A 90 -23.50 8.51 -26.33
N PRO A 91 -24.41 7.53 -26.58
CA PRO A 91 -25.84 7.80 -26.72
C PRO A 91 -26.44 8.57 -25.53
N ALA A 92 -27.32 9.53 -25.81
CA ALA A 92 -27.81 10.48 -24.81
C ALA A 92 -28.67 9.83 -23.70
N GLU A 93 -29.46 8.81 -24.05
CA GLU A 93 -30.51 8.25 -23.19
C GLU A 93 -30.09 7.00 -22.41
N GLU A 94 -28.80 6.64 -22.47
CA GLU A 94 -28.30 5.41 -21.87
C GLU A 94 -27.22 5.73 -20.83
N ALA A 95 -27.32 5.09 -19.66
CA ALA A 95 -26.31 5.21 -18.63
C ALA A 95 -24.93 4.77 -19.17
N ALA A 96 -23.91 5.49 -18.75
CA ALA A 96 -22.55 5.27 -19.20
C ALA A 96 -21.56 5.39 -18.06
N VAL A 97 -20.43 4.70 -18.21
CA VAL A 97 -19.28 4.80 -17.32
C VAL A 97 -18.03 5.14 -18.11
N PHE A 98 -17.30 6.13 -17.63
CA PHE A 98 -15.93 6.37 -18.00
C PHE A 98 -15.00 5.56 -17.09
N LEU A 99 -13.99 4.93 -17.68
CA LEU A 99 -12.89 4.28 -16.97
C LEU A 99 -11.53 4.79 -17.47
N ASP A 100 -10.61 5.04 -16.55
CA ASP A 100 -9.21 5.25 -16.89
C ASP A 100 -8.62 3.98 -17.52
N SER A 101 -7.77 4.16 -18.53
CA SER A 101 -7.28 3.05 -19.35
C SER A 101 -6.33 2.13 -18.59
N ASP A 102 -5.74 2.57 -17.48
CA ASP A 102 -4.91 1.74 -16.59
C ASP A 102 -5.71 1.10 -15.45
N MET A 103 -6.90 0.62 -15.78
CA MET A 103 -7.70 -0.23 -14.91
C MET A 103 -7.80 -1.66 -15.43
N LEU A 104 -7.97 -2.62 -14.51
CA LEU A 104 -8.27 -4.03 -14.83
C LEU A 104 -9.55 -4.47 -14.13
N CYS A 105 -10.47 -5.08 -14.89
CA CYS A 105 -11.67 -5.71 -14.35
C CYS A 105 -11.36 -7.13 -13.84
N LEU A 106 -11.58 -7.36 -12.55
CA LEU A 106 -11.16 -8.59 -11.86
C LEU A 106 -12.32 -9.55 -11.57
N THR A 107 -13.56 -9.06 -11.49
CA THR A 107 -14.77 -9.82 -11.14
C THR A 107 -15.85 -9.63 -12.18
N ALA A 108 -16.89 -10.48 -12.18
CA ALA A 108 -18.08 -10.34 -13.02
C ALA A 108 -19.23 -9.64 -12.28
N GLU A 109 -18.91 -8.71 -11.38
CA GLU A 109 -19.92 -8.03 -10.57
C GLU A 109 -20.68 -7.02 -11.44
N PRO A 110 -22.02 -7.07 -11.51
CA PRO A 110 -22.77 -6.31 -12.52
C PRO A 110 -22.44 -4.83 -12.53
N LEU A 111 -22.06 -4.30 -13.71
CA LEU A 111 -21.73 -2.87 -13.86
C LEU A 111 -22.91 -1.95 -13.53
N SER A 112 -24.15 -2.45 -13.63
CA SER A 112 -25.35 -1.74 -13.19
C SER A 112 -25.33 -1.37 -11.69
N ASN A 113 -24.58 -2.10 -10.86
CA ASN A 113 -24.43 -1.80 -9.44
C ASN A 113 -23.63 -0.51 -9.18
N LEU A 114 -22.89 0.01 -10.17
CA LEU A 114 -22.23 1.31 -10.08
C LEU A 114 -23.26 2.44 -9.95
N LEU A 115 -24.40 2.33 -10.63
CA LEU A 115 -25.38 3.41 -10.76
C LEU A 115 -26.82 2.87 -10.61
N PRO A 116 -27.27 2.61 -9.37
CA PRO A 116 -28.67 2.26 -9.12
C PRO A 116 -29.63 3.35 -9.62
N GLU A 117 -30.90 2.99 -9.88
CA GLU A 117 -31.89 3.85 -10.55
C GLU A 117 -32.11 5.22 -9.88
N ASP A 118 -32.02 5.29 -8.55
CA ASP A 118 -32.23 6.52 -7.78
C ASP A 118 -31.08 7.54 -7.88
N PHE A 119 -29.97 7.20 -8.54
CA PHE A 119 -28.79 8.06 -8.63
C PHE A 119 -28.58 8.63 -10.04
N SER A 120 -28.16 9.90 -10.09
CA SER A 120 -27.81 10.60 -11.34
C SER A 120 -26.36 10.34 -11.75
N GLY A 121 -25.48 10.10 -10.78
CA GLY A 121 -24.07 9.78 -11.02
C GLY A 121 -23.43 9.02 -9.86
N ALA A 122 -22.26 8.44 -10.12
CA ALA A 122 -21.46 7.69 -9.16
C ALA A 122 -19.96 7.90 -9.37
N ALA A 123 -19.22 8.05 -8.27
CA ALA A 123 -17.76 8.13 -8.27
C ALA A 123 -17.19 7.64 -6.94
N LYS A 124 -15.93 7.17 -6.96
CA LYS A 124 -15.18 6.84 -5.75
C LYS A 124 -14.56 8.11 -5.15
N PRO A 125 -14.63 8.35 -3.83
CA PRO A 125 -13.86 9.41 -3.19
C PRO A 125 -12.37 9.34 -3.54
N ALA A 126 -11.68 10.49 -3.45
CA ALA A 126 -10.24 10.54 -3.65
C ALA A 126 -9.49 9.67 -2.62
N ASP A 127 -8.33 9.15 -3.00
CA ASP A 127 -7.55 8.25 -2.15
C ASP A 127 -6.97 8.98 -0.93
N LEU A 128 -6.57 10.24 -1.12
CA LEU A 128 -6.06 11.15 -0.10
C LEU A 128 -6.71 12.53 -0.29
N ALA A 129 -6.78 13.34 0.77
CA ALA A 129 -7.25 14.72 0.70
C ALA A 129 -6.17 15.66 0.11
N THR A 130 -5.74 15.40 -1.13
CA THR A 130 -4.57 16.06 -1.75
C THR A 130 -4.81 17.51 -2.16
N TRP A 131 -6.06 17.99 -2.18
CA TRP A 131 -6.37 19.32 -2.70
C TRP A 131 -7.46 20.07 -1.93
N GLY A 132 -7.23 21.37 -1.81
CA GLY A 132 -8.22 22.39 -1.46
C GLY A 132 -8.46 22.55 0.03
N SER A 133 -8.12 23.73 0.57
CA SER A 133 -8.66 24.17 1.86
C SER A 133 -10.17 24.43 1.72
N PRO A 134 -10.93 24.51 2.84
CA PRO A 134 -12.34 24.88 2.81
C PRO A 134 -12.62 26.16 1.99
N GLU A 135 -11.74 27.15 2.08
CA GLU A 135 -11.85 28.44 1.38
C GLU A 135 -11.66 28.27 -0.13
N ARG A 136 -10.69 27.45 -0.56
CA ARG A 136 -10.49 27.12 -1.99
C ARG A 136 -11.71 26.41 -2.57
N TRP A 137 -12.28 25.47 -1.83
CA TRP A 137 -13.52 24.80 -2.23
C TRP A 137 -14.69 25.79 -2.34
N GLN A 138 -14.84 26.73 -1.40
CA GLN A 138 -15.88 27.77 -1.50
C GLN A 138 -15.74 28.60 -2.79
N ARG A 139 -14.52 28.98 -3.16
CA ARG A 139 -14.25 29.72 -4.41
C ARG A 139 -14.62 28.92 -5.65
N VAL A 140 -14.27 27.62 -5.70
CA VAL A 140 -14.66 26.73 -6.82
C VAL A 140 -16.18 26.69 -6.97
N TYR A 141 -16.89 26.43 -5.88
CA TYR A 141 -18.35 26.32 -5.90
C TYR A 141 -19.03 27.64 -6.27
N ALA A 142 -18.55 28.76 -5.73
CA ALA A 142 -19.04 30.10 -6.07
C ALA A 142 -18.81 30.43 -7.55
N ARG A 143 -17.62 30.16 -8.09
CA ARG A 143 -17.28 30.42 -9.49
C ARG A 143 -18.13 29.61 -10.46
N LEU A 144 -18.49 28.38 -10.08
CA LEU A 144 -19.31 27.48 -10.90
C LEU A 144 -20.82 27.67 -10.67
N GLY A 145 -21.23 28.58 -9.77
CA GLY A 145 -22.63 28.82 -9.46
C GLY A 145 -23.34 27.62 -8.79
N VAL A 146 -22.59 26.75 -8.11
CA VAL A 146 -23.12 25.57 -7.41
C VAL A 146 -23.11 25.80 -5.91
N SER A 147 -24.23 25.56 -5.23
CA SER A 147 -24.27 25.68 -3.77
C SER A 147 -23.42 24.58 -3.11
N LEU A 148 -22.45 24.98 -2.29
CA LEU A 148 -21.68 24.06 -1.46
C LEU A 148 -22.57 23.52 -0.34
N ARG A 149 -22.96 22.25 -0.43
CA ARG A 149 -23.73 21.57 0.63
C ARG A 149 -22.77 21.02 1.70
N GLY A 150 -23.22 20.93 2.95
CA GLY A 150 -22.44 20.37 4.07
C GLY A 150 -22.14 18.86 4.01
N ARG A 151 -22.24 18.23 2.83
CA ARG A 151 -21.93 16.81 2.62
C ARG A 151 -20.44 16.59 2.86
N LYS A 152 -20.09 15.48 3.51
CA LYS A 152 -18.71 15.02 3.69
C LYS A 152 -18.53 13.61 3.15
N VAL A 153 -17.32 13.29 2.71
CA VAL A 153 -16.90 11.95 2.28
C VAL A 153 -15.59 11.60 2.97
N ARG A 154 -15.23 10.32 2.99
CA ARG A 154 -13.95 9.85 3.54
C ARG A 154 -12.99 9.48 2.42
N ALA A 155 -11.74 9.89 2.54
CA ALA A 155 -10.67 9.46 1.64
C ALA A 155 -10.45 7.94 1.76
N THR A 156 -10.23 7.25 0.65
CA THR A 156 -10.21 5.77 0.62
C THR A 156 -8.91 5.15 1.16
N VAL A 157 -7.82 5.92 1.25
CA VAL A 157 -6.54 5.45 1.80
C VAL A 157 -6.24 6.08 3.17
N SER A 158 -6.30 7.40 3.32
CA SER A 158 -6.00 8.04 4.63
C SER A 158 -7.15 7.96 5.64
N GLY A 159 -8.39 7.81 5.15
CA GLY A 159 -9.58 7.83 5.99
C GLY A 159 -9.95 9.21 6.54
N ASP A 160 -9.37 10.28 5.99
CA ASP A 160 -9.67 11.65 6.37
C ASP A 160 -11.07 12.05 5.94
N LEU A 161 -11.76 12.84 6.78
CA LEU A 161 -13.06 13.39 6.46
C LEU A 161 -12.86 14.69 5.65
N MET A 162 -13.39 14.74 4.43
CA MET A 162 -13.19 15.84 3.49
C MET A 162 -14.50 16.32 2.87
N LEU A 163 -14.47 17.51 2.26
CA LEU A 163 -15.53 17.93 1.33
C LEU A 163 -15.61 16.95 0.14
N PRO A 164 -16.72 16.90 -0.61
CA PRO A 164 -16.85 15.99 -1.73
C PRO A 164 -15.71 16.19 -2.73
N TYR A 165 -14.78 15.24 -2.78
CA TYR A 165 -13.63 15.21 -3.66
C TYR A 165 -13.46 13.77 -4.13
N PHE A 166 -13.46 13.57 -5.46
CA PHE A 166 -13.62 12.25 -6.07
C PHE A 166 -12.49 11.98 -7.05
N ASN A 167 -12.04 10.74 -7.08
CA ASN A 167 -11.12 10.25 -8.10
C ASN A 167 -11.87 10.21 -9.45
N ALA A 168 -11.26 10.75 -10.51
CA ALA A 168 -11.87 10.84 -11.84
C ALA A 168 -11.58 9.65 -12.76
N GLY A 169 -10.95 8.59 -12.26
CA GLY A 169 -10.66 7.37 -13.02
C GLY A 169 -11.84 6.43 -13.19
N LEU A 170 -12.92 6.62 -12.43
CA LEU A 170 -14.22 6.00 -12.69
C LEU A 170 -15.32 7.02 -12.44
N VAL A 171 -16.11 7.30 -13.48
CA VAL A 171 -17.27 8.20 -13.39
C VAL A 171 -18.44 7.55 -14.13
N ALA A 172 -19.49 7.18 -13.40
CA ALA A 172 -20.74 6.68 -13.99
C ALA A 172 -21.83 7.75 -13.92
N VAL A 173 -22.58 7.93 -15.01
CA VAL A 173 -23.63 8.94 -15.11
C VAL A 173 -24.81 8.46 -15.94
N ARG A 174 -26.01 8.95 -15.60
CA ARG A 174 -27.25 8.58 -16.31
C ARG A 174 -27.45 9.36 -17.60
N GLN A 175 -27.02 10.63 -17.63
CA GLN A 175 -27.13 11.53 -18.78
C GLN A 175 -25.73 11.95 -19.26
N PRO A 176 -25.02 11.07 -19.99
CA PRO A 176 -23.60 11.26 -20.28
C PRO A 176 -23.28 12.51 -21.10
N GLN A 177 -24.14 12.89 -22.05
CA GLN A 177 -23.93 14.09 -22.88
C GLN A 177 -24.06 15.39 -22.08
N VAL A 178 -25.14 15.52 -21.30
CA VAL A 178 -25.37 16.69 -20.43
C VAL A 178 -24.27 16.81 -19.39
N PHE A 179 -23.85 15.68 -18.81
CA PHE A 179 -22.77 15.67 -17.83
C PHE A 179 -21.44 16.10 -18.44
N ALA A 180 -21.04 15.52 -19.57
CA ALA A 180 -19.77 15.84 -20.23
C ALA A 180 -19.67 17.32 -20.61
N GLN A 181 -20.75 17.91 -21.15
CA GLN A 181 -20.80 19.34 -21.46
C GLN A 181 -20.57 20.21 -20.21
N ARG A 182 -21.24 19.88 -19.10
CA ARG A 182 -21.07 20.61 -17.83
C ARG A 182 -19.67 20.42 -17.24
N TRP A 183 -19.15 19.21 -17.27
CA TRP A 183 -17.83 18.89 -16.71
C TRP A 183 -16.72 19.57 -17.50
N GLU A 184 -16.78 19.57 -18.84
CA GLU A 184 -15.85 20.31 -19.68
C GLU A 184 -15.93 21.82 -19.42
N ALA A 185 -17.14 22.40 -19.41
CA ALA A 185 -17.33 23.83 -19.16
C ALA A 185 -16.82 24.26 -17.78
N ALA A 186 -17.08 23.46 -16.75
CA ALA A 186 -16.55 23.69 -15.40
C ALA A 186 -15.02 23.60 -15.38
N THR A 187 -14.45 22.55 -15.99
CA THR A 187 -12.99 22.37 -16.08
C THR A 187 -12.33 23.57 -16.76
N ARG A 188 -12.88 24.05 -17.88
CA ARG A 188 -12.43 25.24 -18.61
C ARG A 188 -12.58 26.52 -17.80
N THR A 189 -13.68 26.67 -17.06
CA THR A 189 -13.87 27.84 -16.19
C THR A 189 -12.80 27.90 -15.09
N LEU A 190 -12.40 26.74 -14.57
CA LEU A 190 -11.40 26.63 -13.51
C LEU A 190 -9.95 26.72 -14.02
N THR A 191 -9.69 26.92 -15.32
CA THR A 191 -8.33 27.25 -15.81
C THR A 191 -7.99 28.72 -15.63
N ASP A 192 -8.99 29.58 -15.37
CA ASP A 192 -8.87 31.02 -15.21
C ASP A 192 -7.73 31.38 -14.21
N PRO A 193 -6.66 32.06 -14.65
CA PRO A 193 -5.50 32.36 -13.82
C PRO A 193 -5.83 33.33 -12.67
N ASP A 194 -6.89 34.13 -12.80
CA ASP A 194 -7.29 35.12 -11.80
C ASP A 194 -8.03 34.49 -10.62
N LEU A 195 -8.42 33.21 -10.73
CA LEU A 195 -8.96 32.44 -9.63
C LEU A 195 -7.83 31.93 -8.73
N ASP A 196 -7.74 32.47 -7.52
CA ASP A 196 -6.83 31.97 -6.47
C ASP A 196 -7.29 30.58 -5.95
N LEU A 197 -6.93 29.54 -6.72
CA LEU A 197 -7.18 28.13 -6.44
C LEU A 197 -5.91 27.39 -5.99
N GLY A 198 -4.76 28.07 -5.98
CA GLY A 198 -3.45 27.45 -5.78
C GLY A 198 -3.10 26.41 -6.85
N GLN A 199 -2.28 25.42 -6.51
CA GLN A 199 -1.89 24.35 -7.42
C GLN A 199 -3.10 23.49 -7.79
N ARG A 200 -3.61 23.63 -9.02
CA ARG A 200 -4.77 22.89 -9.55
C ARG A 200 -4.39 21.72 -10.46
N TYR A 201 -3.18 21.73 -11.03
CA TYR A 201 -2.68 20.64 -11.85
C TYR A 201 -1.90 19.63 -10.99
N PRO A 202 -2.06 18.31 -11.17
CA PRO A 202 -2.84 17.63 -12.22
C PRO A 202 -4.26 17.21 -11.79
N TRP A 203 -4.93 17.97 -10.90
CA TRP A 203 -6.22 17.60 -10.31
C TRP A 203 -7.42 18.36 -10.88
N LEU A 204 -7.24 19.16 -11.94
CA LEU A 204 -8.24 20.10 -12.42
C LEU A 204 -9.57 19.42 -12.80
N ASP A 205 -9.49 18.26 -13.46
CA ASP A 205 -10.64 17.41 -13.80
C ASP A 205 -11.37 16.91 -12.55
N GLN A 206 -10.64 16.51 -11.50
CA GLN A 206 -11.23 16.06 -10.23
C GLN A 206 -11.84 17.22 -9.42
N ILE A 207 -11.22 18.40 -9.45
CA ILE A 207 -11.73 19.62 -8.80
C ILE A 207 -13.06 20.01 -9.45
N ALA A 208 -13.15 19.97 -10.78
CA ALA A 208 -14.38 20.23 -11.53
C ALA A 208 -15.44 19.12 -11.36
N LEU A 209 -15.02 17.87 -11.20
CA LEU A 209 -15.92 16.70 -11.12
C LEU A 209 -16.91 16.79 -9.96
N ALA A 210 -16.42 17.16 -8.77
CA ALA A 210 -17.24 17.20 -7.56
C ALA A 210 -18.47 18.13 -7.66
N PRO A 211 -18.34 19.43 -8.01
CA PRO A 211 -19.49 20.31 -8.18
C PRO A 211 -20.40 19.86 -9.34
N CYS A 212 -19.85 19.30 -10.42
CA CYS A 212 -20.65 18.75 -11.52
C CYS A 212 -21.54 17.60 -11.07
N LEU A 213 -20.99 16.59 -10.37
CA LEU A 213 -21.78 15.48 -9.84
C LEU A 213 -22.84 15.96 -8.83
N MET A 214 -22.47 16.88 -7.95
CA MET A 214 -23.37 17.39 -6.91
C MET A 214 -24.54 18.23 -7.46
N SER A 215 -24.39 18.84 -8.64
CA SER A 215 -25.44 19.65 -9.28
C SER A 215 -26.43 18.84 -10.12
N GLN A 216 -26.16 17.55 -10.41
CA GLN A 216 -27.03 16.72 -11.25
C GLN A 216 -28.12 15.93 -10.51
N GLY A 217 -28.02 15.81 -9.19
CA GLY A 217 -28.99 15.08 -8.38
C GLY A 217 -28.32 14.17 -7.35
N PRO A 218 -29.01 13.12 -6.88
CA PRO A 218 -28.44 12.17 -5.94
C PRO A 218 -27.16 11.52 -6.52
N LEU A 219 -26.10 11.56 -5.73
CA LEU A 219 -24.79 11.00 -6.09
C LEU A 219 -24.49 9.78 -5.22
N GLN A 220 -24.23 8.66 -5.89
CA GLN A 220 -23.76 7.43 -5.27
C GLN A 220 -22.25 7.53 -4.96
N VAL A 221 -21.89 7.34 -3.70
CA VAL A 221 -20.48 7.31 -3.28
C VAL A 221 -20.02 5.87 -3.33
N LEU A 222 -19.13 5.56 -4.27
CA LEU A 222 -18.62 4.20 -4.46
C LEU A 222 -17.57 3.85 -3.39
N ASN A 223 -17.56 2.58 -2.99
CA ASN A 223 -16.47 2.03 -2.18
C ASN A 223 -15.20 1.83 -3.04
N GLU A 224 -14.07 1.57 -2.38
CA GLU A 224 -12.79 1.40 -3.08
C GLU A 224 -12.74 0.17 -4.00
N GLY A 225 -13.60 -0.83 -3.84
CA GLY A 225 -13.62 -2.02 -4.68
C GLY A 225 -13.93 -1.71 -6.16
N TRP A 226 -14.64 -0.62 -6.44
CA TRP A 226 -14.96 -0.18 -7.80
C TRP A 226 -13.88 0.68 -8.45
N ASN A 227 -12.88 1.14 -7.71
CA ASN A 227 -11.73 1.84 -8.27
C ASN A 227 -10.56 1.67 -7.29
N PHE A 228 -10.02 0.45 -7.20
CA PHE A 228 -9.09 0.10 -6.13
C PHE A 228 -7.68 0.64 -6.42
N PRO A 229 -7.08 1.45 -5.51
CA PRO A 229 -5.81 2.13 -5.75
C PRO A 229 -4.62 1.18 -5.51
N ALA A 230 -4.37 0.24 -6.42
CA ALA A 230 -3.31 -0.77 -6.24
C ALA A 230 -1.88 -0.20 -6.22
N HIS A 231 -1.71 1.05 -6.65
CA HIS A 231 -0.46 1.80 -6.48
C HIS A 231 -0.22 2.26 -5.03
N LEU A 232 -1.27 2.37 -4.20
CA LEU A 232 -1.22 2.81 -2.79
C LEU A 232 -1.55 1.71 -1.78
N LYS A 233 -2.16 0.60 -2.20
CA LYS A 233 -2.52 -0.54 -1.34
C LYS A 233 -2.17 -1.86 -2.02
N ALA A 234 -1.71 -2.83 -1.24
CA ALA A 234 -1.57 -4.20 -1.72
C ALA A 234 -2.95 -4.75 -2.12
N LEU A 235 -3.02 -5.50 -3.22
CA LEU A 235 -4.29 -6.03 -3.71
C LEU A 235 -4.82 -7.13 -2.77
N PRO A 236 -6.03 -6.99 -2.18
CA PRO A 236 -6.61 -8.04 -1.34
C PRO A 236 -7.04 -9.25 -2.18
N GLU A 237 -7.39 -10.37 -1.55
CA GLU A 237 -7.84 -11.58 -2.27
C GLU A 237 -9.23 -11.42 -2.91
N LYS A 238 -10.12 -10.66 -2.28
CA LYS A 238 -11.53 -10.46 -2.68
C LYS A 238 -11.93 -8.99 -2.53
N GLY A 239 -13.13 -8.63 -3.00
CA GLY A 239 -13.72 -7.30 -2.81
C GLY A 239 -13.19 -6.20 -3.73
N VAL A 240 -12.41 -6.56 -4.76
CA VAL A 240 -11.93 -5.62 -5.79
C VAL A 240 -12.51 -6.03 -7.14
N HIS A 241 -13.34 -5.16 -7.70
CA HIS A 241 -14.01 -5.31 -8.99
C HIS A 241 -13.19 -4.69 -10.12
N LEU A 242 -12.75 -3.45 -9.93
CA LEU A 242 -11.90 -2.71 -10.85
C LEU A 242 -10.66 -2.23 -10.11
N CYS A 243 -9.49 -2.61 -10.62
CA CYS A 243 -8.20 -2.31 -10.03
C CYS A 243 -7.48 -1.25 -10.85
N HIS A 244 -7.19 -0.10 -10.24
CA HIS A 244 -6.42 0.99 -10.84
C HIS A 244 -4.94 0.78 -10.55
N TYR A 245 -4.19 0.30 -11.55
CA TYR A 245 -2.81 -0.15 -11.36
C TYR A 245 -1.76 0.95 -11.63
N HIS A 246 -2.09 1.99 -12.40
CA HIS A 246 -1.22 3.12 -12.81
C HIS A 246 0.04 2.76 -13.61
N SER A 247 0.86 1.82 -13.13
CA SER A 247 2.13 1.42 -13.74
C SER A 247 2.22 -0.11 -13.89
N PRO A 248 2.97 -0.61 -14.90
CA PRO A 248 3.20 -2.05 -15.07
C PRO A 248 3.90 -2.71 -13.87
N GLY A 249 4.64 -1.94 -13.05
CA GLY A 249 5.26 -2.45 -11.82
C GLY A 249 4.24 -2.94 -10.79
N VAL A 250 3.06 -2.32 -10.73
CA VAL A 250 1.96 -2.82 -9.88
C VAL A 250 1.41 -4.14 -10.40
N ILE A 251 1.33 -4.33 -11.72
CA ILE A 251 0.97 -5.63 -12.31
C ILE A 251 2.05 -6.68 -11.98
N LEU A 252 3.33 -6.29 -12.01
CA LEU A 252 4.47 -7.17 -11.74
C LEU A 252 4.44 -7.75 -10.32
N ARG A 253 4.16 -6.91 -9.32
CA ARG A 253 4.21 -7.29 -7.89
C ARG A 253 2.96 -8.00 -7.38
N GLU A 254 1.83 -7.87 -8.09
CA GLU A 254 0.53 -8.42 -7.69
C GLU A 254 0.18 -9.68 -8.49
N PRO A 255 0.20 -10.89 -7.87
CA PRO A 255 -0.01 -12.15 -8.59
C PRO A 255 -1.30 -12.18 -9.40
N ARG A 256 -2.42 -11.72 -8.82
CA ARG A 256 -3.73 -11.69 -9.50
C ARG A 256 -3.72 -10.83 -10.77
N LEU A 257 -3.02 -9.70 -10.75
CA LEU A 257 -2.90 -8.81 -11.92
C LEU A 257 -1.95 -9.40 -12.96
N ARG A 258 -0.84 -9.98 -12.52
CA ARG A 258 0.12 -10.67 -13.38
C ARG A 258 -0.54 -11.81 -14.14
N ASP A 259 -1.42 -12.57 -13.49
CA ASP A 259 -2.18 -13.63 -14.14
C ASP A 259 -3.20 -13.12 -15.17
N VAL A 260 -3.81 -11.96 -14.91
CA VAL A 260 -4.67 -11.27 -15.89
C VAL A 260 -3.84 -10.89 -17.12
N PHE A 261 -2.68 -10.27 -16.91
CA PHE A 261 -1.76 -9.88 -17.98
C PHE A 261 -1.29 -11.08 -18.83
N VAL A 262 -0.86 -12.18 -18.19
CA VAL A 262 -0.40 -13.39 -18.90
C VAL A 262 -1.53 -14.01 -19.73
N ARG A 263 -2.77 -14.07 -19.20
CA ARG A 263 -3.92 -14.55 -19.96
C ARG A 263 -4.25 -13.62 -21.13
N ALA A 264 -4.14 -12.31 -20.94
CA ALA A 264 -4.34 -11.33 -21.99
C ALA A 264 -3.34 -11.49 -23.14
N CYS A 265 -2.04 -11.68 -22.82
CA CYS A 265 -1.00 -11.96 -23.82
C CYS A 265 -1.30 -13.23 -24.64
N ARG A 266 -1.72 -14.32 -23.97
CA ARG A 266 -2.07 -15.58 -24.65
C ARG A 266 -3.29 -15.43 -25.56
N ALA A 267 -4.30 -14.68 -25.13
CA ALA A 267 -5.54 -14.50 -25.88
C ALA A 267 -5.39 -13.48 -27.03
N LEU A 268 -4.51 -12.49 -26.86
CA LEU A 268 -4.29 -11.40 -27.80
C LEU A 268 -2.79 -11.09 -27.91
N PRO A 269 -2.04 -11.81 -28.77
CA PRO A 269 -0.57 -11.69 -28.88
C PRO A 269 -0.05 -10.28 -29.18
N GLN A 270 -0.91 -9.39 -29.70
CA GLN A 270 -0.63 -7.97 -29.85
C GLN A 270 -0.22 -7.32 -28.51
N ILE A 271 -0.83 -7.73 -27.40
CA ILE A 271 -0.53 -7.21 -26.06
C ILE A 271 0.93 -7.53 -25.68
N GLU A 272 1.39 -8.75 -25.96
CA GLU A 272 2.77 -9.16 -25.68
C GLU A 272 3.78 -8.36 -26.52
N ARG A 273 3.52 -8.23 -27.84
CA ARG A 273 4.39 -7.47 -28.73
C ARG A 273 4.48 -6.00 -28.35
N LEU A 274 3.34 -5.38 -28.00
CA LEU A 274 3.30 -4.01 -27.49
C LEU A 274 4.02 -3.89 -26.14
N ALA A 275 3.81 -4.83 -25.20
CA ALA A 275 4.51 -4.82 -23.92
C ALA A 275 6.04 -4.95 -24.11
N TYR A 276 6.49 -5.69 -25.11
CA TYR A 276 7.91 -5.81 -25.43
C TYR A 276 8.52 -4.50 -25.96
N SER A 277 7.73 -3.65 -26.63
CA SER A 277 8.24 -2.39 -27.19
C SER A 277 8.40 -1.28 -26.15
N PHE A 278 7.75 -1.38 -24.99
CA PHE A 278 7.84 -0.38 -23.92
C PHE A 278 8.80 -0.84 -22.79
N PRO A 279 9.89 -0.09 -22.50
CA PRO A 279 10.88 -0.48 -21.50
C PRO A 279 10.29 -0.81 -20.11
N ASN A 280 9.32 -0.02 -19.65
CA ASN A 280 8.67 -0.22 -18.34
C ASN A 280 7.81 -1.50 -18.27
N TRP A 281 7.42 -2.06 -19.41
CA TRP A 281 6.56 -3.23 -19.51
C TRP A 281 7.35 -4.53 -19.69
N LYS A 282 8.58 -4.47 -20.21
CA LYS A 282 9.46 -5.64 -20.39
C LYS A 282 9.61 -6.52 -19.14
N PRO A 283 9.73 -5.98 -17.90
CA PRO A 283 9.80 -6.83 -16.69
C PRO A 283 8.57 -7.71 -16.46
N LEU A 284 7.42 -7.40 -17.05
CA LEU A 284 6.26 -8.28 -16.99
C LEU A 284 6.48 -9.57 -17.78
N LEU A 285 7.14 -9.47 -18.94
CA LEU A 285 7.46 -10.60 -19.82
C LEU A 285 8.71 -11.35 -19.34
N GLN A 286 9.72 -10.60 -18.88
CA GLN A 286 11.04 -11.12 -18.52
C GLN A 286 11.45 -10.60 -17.14
N PRO A 287 10.87 -11.13 -16.04
CA PRO A 287 11.25 -10.72 -14.68
C PRO A 287 12.65 -11.24 -14.34
N ALA A 288 13.42 -10.46 -13.57
CA ALA A 288 14.80 -10.79 -13.23
C ALA A 288 14.96 -12.11 -12.47
N LEU A 289 14.01 -12.44 -11.58
CA LEU A 289 14.08 -13.61 -10.71
C LEU A 289 13.47 -14.89 -11.30
N GLY A 290 13.03 -14.86 -12.57
CA GLY A 290 12.40 -16.00 -13.22
C GLY A 290 11.07 -16.46 -12.58
N GLY A 291 10.19 -17.03 -13.39
CA GLY A 291 8.90 -17.56 -12.91
C GLY A 291 7.91 -16.50 -12.43
N MET A 292 6.92 -16.94 -11.65
CA MET A 292 5.85 -16.12 -11.08
C MET A 292 5.85 -16.25 -9.56
N PRO A 293 5.57 -15.18 -8.80
CA PRO A 293 5.25 -15.33 -7.39
C PRO A 293 4.03 -16.25 -7.26
N GLY A 294 4.11 -17.23 -6.37
CA GLY A 294 3.08 -18.21 -6.11
C GLY A 294 1.84 -17.54 -5.51
N ARG A 295 0.67 -18.09 -5.83
CA ARG A 295 -0.61 -17.58 -5.32
C ARG A 295 -0.90 -17.97 -3.87
N SER A 296 -0.20 -18.96 -3.32
CA SER A 296 -0.63 -19.73 -2.15
C SER A 296 0.24 -19.58 -0.89
N GLY A 297 1.19 -18.63 -0.87
CA GLY A 297 2.17 -18.48 0.21
C GLY A 297 1.96 -17.25 1.09
N ARG A 298 2.09 -17.42 2.41
CA ARG A 298 2.49 -16.31 3.30
C ARG A 298 3.95 -16.02 2.98
N HIS A 299 4.20 -15.03 2.13
CA HIS A 299 5.55 -14.68 1.70
C HIS A 299 6.21 -13.65 2.62
N ASP A 300 5.39 -12.95 3.39
CA ASP A 300 5.80 -11.79 4.17
C ASP A 300 5.67 -12.07 5.66
N PHE A 301 6.58 -11.49 6.45
CA PHE A 301 6.60 -11.59 7.90
C PHE A 301 7.22 -10.34 8.52
N LEU A 302 7.01 -10.16 9.82
CA LEU A 302 7.55 -9.03 10.57
C LEU A 302 8.44 -9.54 11.72
N ILE A 303 9.47 -8.77 12.05
CA ILE A 303 10.30 -8.98 13.24
C ILE A 303 10.20 -7.74 14.12
N THR A 304 9.83 -7.94 15.38
CA THR A 304 9.74 -6.90 16.39
C THR A 304 10.22 -7.42 17.74
N GLY A 305 10.07 -6.63 18.79
CA GLY A 305 10.38 -7.03 20.16
C GLY A 305 11.01 -5.92 20.96
N ILE A 306 11.34 -6.24 22.21
CA ILE A 306 12.02 -5.31 23.11
C ILE A 306 13.39 -4.98 22.52
N PRO A 307 13.76 -3.70 22.35
CA PRO A 307 15.08 -3.31 21.85
C PRO A 307 16.20 -4.03 22.60
N ARG A 308 17.24 -4.47 21.87
CA ARG A 308 18.38 -5.25 22.40
C ARG A 308 18.06 -6.69 22.85
N SER A 309 16.97 -7.26 22.34
CA SER A 309 16.60 -8.69 22.51
C SER A 309 17.00 -9.59 21.33
N GLY A 310 17.96 -9.19 20.50
CA GLY A 310 18.44 -10.00 19.37
C GLY A 310 17.63 -9.91 18.08
N THR A 311 16.79 -8.89 17.90
CA THR A 311 15.98 -8.71 16.68
C THR A 311 16.85 -8.58 15.42
N SER A 312 17.96 -7.84 15.50
CA SER A 312 18.94 -7.72 14.40
C SER A 312 19.66 -9.04 14.10
N PHE A 313 19.94 -9.84 15.13
CA PHE A 313 20.57 -11.15 14.96
C PHE A 313 19.64 -12.10 14.20
N VAL A 314 18.37 -12.16 14.58
CA VAL A 314 17.37 -12.96 13.86
C VAL A 314 17.16 -12.45 12.43
N ALA A 315 17.14 -11.13 12.22
CA ALA A 315 17.07 -10.55 10.88
C ALA A 315 18.25 -11.01 10.00
N GLN A 316 19.48 -10.93 10.52
CA GLN A 316 20.68 -11.41 9.83
C GLN A 316 20.65 -12.92 9.55
N LEU A 317 20.24 -13.74 10.53
CA LEU A 317 20.13 -15.20 10.35
C LEU A 317 19.16 -15.58 9.24
N LEU A 318 18.04 -14.86 9.14
CA LEU A 318 17.01 -15.10 8.13
C LEU A 318 17.43 -14.57 6.76
N ASP A 319 18.05 -13.39 6.69
CA ASP A 319 18.56 -12.80 5.45
C ASP A 319 19.69 -13.63 4.81
N ALA A 320 20.48 -14.33 5.63
CA ALA A 320 21.51 -15.26 5.15
C ALA A 320 20.95 -16.53 4.46
N GLN A 321 19.64 -16.75 4.51
CA GLN A 321 19.01 -17.92 3.89
C GLN A 321 18.75 -17.67 2.40
N LYS A 322 18.95 -18.69 1.56
CA LYS A 322 18.64 -18.59 0.12
C LYS A 322 17.17 -18.24 -0.10
N ASN A 323 16.88 -17.23 -0.92
CA ASN A 323 15.53 -16.73 -1.18
C ASN A 323 14.81 -16.16 0.07
N TRP A 324 15.55 -15.58 0.99
CA TRP A 324 15.02 -14.76 2.07
C TRP A 324 15.66 -13.38 2.01
N VAL A 325 14.87 -12.35 2.31
CA VAL A 325 15.33 -10.97 2.40
C VAL A 325 14.73 -10.40 3.67
N VAL A 326 15.53 -9.71 4.49
CA VAL A 326 15.02 -8.98 5.65
C VAL A 326 15.44 -7.52 5.58
N LEU A 327 14.44 -6.64 5.47
CA LEU A 327 14.63 -5.20 5.58
C LEU A 327 14.91 -4.84 7.04
N ASN A 328 16.12 -4.41 7.34
CA ASN A 328 16.58 -4.11 8.69
C ASN A 328 16.40 -2.62 9.01
N GLU A 329 15.42 -2.33 9.86
CA GLU A 329 15.01 -0.98 10.27
C GLU A 329 14.74 -0.01 9.10
N PRO A 330 13.86 -0.40 8.15
CA PRO A 330 13.46 0.49 7.06
C PRO A 330 12.80 1.76 7.62
N ARG A 331 13.31 2.93 7.20
CA ARG A 331 12.82 4.25 7.67
C ARG A 331 11.44 4.58 7.11
N GLU A 332 11.10 3.97 5.98
CA GLU A 332 9.82 4.12 5.28
C GLU A 332 8.65 3.65 6.16
N VAL A 333 8.89 2.76 7.13
CA VAL A 333 7.89 2.31 8.10
C VAL A 333 7.26 3.47 8.86
N PHE A 334 8.05 4.50 9.22
CA PHE A 334 7.54 5.62 10.01
C PHE A 334 6.48 6.41 9.24
N SER A 335 6.73 6.77 7.98
CA SER A 335 5.74 7.49 7.16
C SER A 335 4.53 6.62 6.85
N GLN A 336 4.73 5.34 6.55
CA GLN A 336 3.65 4.39 6.27
C GLN A 336 2.69 4.19 7.45
N LEU A 337 3.19 4.20 8.68
CA LEU A 337 2.40 4.01 9.90
C LEU A 337 1.78 5.29 10.45
N THR A 338 2.33 6.46 10.10
CA THR A 338 1.83 7.77 10.59
C THR A 338 0.83 8.42 9.64
N GLN A 339 0.94 8.17 8.34
CA GLN A 339 0.04 8.75 7.33
C GLN A 339 -1.24 7.93 7.10
N ARG A 340 -1.37 6.78 7.78
CA ARG A 340 -2.47 5.83 7.59
C ARG A 340 -2.99 5.38 8.96
N LYS A 341 -4.26 5.00 8.99
CA LYS A 341 -4.92 4.47 10.19
C LYS A 341 -4.83 2.95 10.31
N ASP A 342 -4.31 2.27 9.30
CA ASP A 342 -4.21 0.82 9.21
C ASP A 342 -2.79 0.38 8.80
N ALA A 343 -2.56 -0.93 8.78
CA ALA A 343 -1.27 -1.53 8.42
C ALA A 343 -1.04 -1.68 6.90
N THR A 344 -1.89 -1.11 6.03
CA THR A 344 -1.76 -1.26 4.57
C THR A 344 -0.51 -0.59 4.00
N GLY A 345 0.06 0.38 4.73
CA GLY A 345 1.35 0.98 4.37
C GLY A 345 2.52 -0.01 4.46
N ILE A 346 2.47 -0.93 5.41
CA ILE A 346 3.49 -1.98 5.57
C ILE A 346 3.37 -3.03 4.47
N THR A 347 2.14 -3.39 4.09
CA THR A 347 1.93 -4.30 2.95
C THR A 347 2.38 -3.66 1.64
N LEU A 348 2.11 -2.37 1.44
CA LEU A 348 2.60 -1.63 0.28
C LEU A 348 4.14 -1.61 0.22
N LEU A 349 4.82 -1.33 1.34
CA LEU A 349 6.28 -1.32 1.41
C LEU A 349 6.87 -2.65 0.92
N HIS A 350 6.36 -3.78 1.41
CA HIS A 350 6.80 -5.10 0.97
C HIS A 350 6.53 -5.34 -0.51
N ARG A 351 5.38 -4.88 -1.04
CA ARG A 351 5.05 -4.99 -2.47
C ARG A 351 6.00 -4.17 -3.34
N GLN A 352 6.37 -2.96 -2.92
CA GLN A 352 7.32 -2.10 -3.63
C GLN A 352 8.73 -2.68 -3.64
N VAL A 353 9.19 -3.25 -2.53
CA VAL A 353 10.48 -3.96 -2.49
C VAL A 353 10.46 -5.18 -3.39
N ARG A 354 9.36 -5.95 -3.40
CA ARG A 354 9.20 -7.08 -4.31
C ARG A 354 9.17 -6.64 -5.77
N GLU A 355 8.51 -5.53 -6.08
CA GLU A 355 8.51 -4.92 -7.41
C GLU A 355 9.94 -4.62 -7.87
N ALA A 356 10.72 -3.89 -7.08
CA ALA A 356 12.11 -3.55 -7.37
C ALA A 356 12.96 -4.81 -7.65
N LEU A 357 12.91 -5.80 -6.76
CA LEU A 357 13.66 -7.05 -6.91
C LEU A 357 13.24 -7.86 -8.14
N LEU A 358 11.95 -7.86 -8.50
CA LEU A 358 11.46 -8.52 -9.72
C LEU A 358 11.89 -7.80 -11.00
N ARG A 359 12.16 -6.50 -10.93
CA ARG A 359 12.74 -5.71 -12.04
C ARG A 359 14.26 -5.90 -12.14
N GLY A 360 14.89 -6.42 -11.09
CA GLY A 360 16.35 -6.53 -10.99
C GLY A 360 17.00 -5.27 -10.39
N ASP A 361 16.20 -4.39 -9.80
CA ASP A 361 16.69 -3.18 -9.14
C ASP A 361 17.36 -3.51 -7.80
N GLU A 362 18.27 -2.65 -7.37
CA GLU A 362 18.84 -2.68 -6.01
C GLU A 362 17.84 -2.18 -4.97
N ILE A 363 18.00 -2.61 -3.71
CA ILE A 363 17.17 -2.14 -2.59
C ILE A 363 18.05 -1.56 -1.49
N GLU A 364 17.52 -0.56 -0.78
CA GLU A 364 18.24 0.12 0.31
C GLU A 364 18.02 -0.62 1.64
N ASN A 365 19.11 -1.02 2.30
CA ASN A 365 19.05 -1.74 3.57
C ASN A 365 20.28 -1.43 4.45
N LYS A 366 20.24 -1.78 5.74
CA LYS A 366 21.40 -1.72 6.64
C LYS A 366 22.26 -2.97 6.43
N VAL A 367 23.21 -2.89 5.49
CA VAL A 367 24.07 -4.00 5.09
C VAL A 367 25.55 -3.61 5.09
N ASP A 368 26.40 -4.56 5.45
CA ASP A 368 27.86 -4.49 5.33
C ASP A 368 28.35 -5.69 4.52
N ALA A 369 29.19 -5.45 3.51
CA ALA A 369 29.61 -6.44 2.53
C ALA A 369 28.46 -7.30 1.95
N GLY A 370 27.29 -6.67 1.71
CA GLY A 370 26.10 -7.33 1.16
C GLY A 370 25.30 -8.18 2.15
N ARG A 371 25.62 -8.14 3.45
CA ARG A 371 24.91 -8.88 4.51
C ARG A 371 24.25 -7.92 5.49
N VAL A 372 23.04 -8.24 5.93
CA VAL A 372 22.35 -7.48 6.98
C VAL A 372 23.21 -7.41 8.26
N ILE A 373 23.40 -6.20 8.77
CA ILE A 373 24.19 -5.96 9.98
C ILE A 373 23.40 -6.32 11.24
N ASN A 374 24.11 -6.88 12.23
CA ASN A 374 23.54 -7.19 13.54
C ASN A 374 23.69 -6.00 14.52
N ASP A 375 24.81 -5.26 14.45
CA ASP A 375 25.06 -4.13 15.34
C ASP A 375 24.61 -2.80 14.71
N THR A 376 23.31 -2.49 14.87
CA THR A 376 22.72 -1.26 14.36
C THR A 376 23.13 0.01 15.13
N ALA A 377 23.85 -0.12 16.25
CA ALA A 377 24.30 1.02 17.04
C ALA A 377 25.66 1.57 16.60
N ALA A 378 26.49 0.75 15.95
CA ALA A 378 27.82 1.14 15.48
C ALA A 378 27.81 1.77 14.08
N ASP A 379 26.85 1.38 13.22
CA ASP A 379 26.71 1.93 11.86
C ASP A 379 25.23 2.09 11.49
N ASP A 380 24.78 3.34 11.34
CA ASP A 380 23.42 3.69 10.86
C ASP A 380 23.39 3.94 9.34
N ARG A 381 24.48 3.60 8.62
CA ARG A 381 24.51 3.73 7.16
C ARG A 381 23.63 2.67 6.52
N ARG A 382 22.83 3.13 5.58
CA ARG A 382 22.12 2.29 4.63
C ARG A 382 22.84 2.36 3.30
N SER A 383 22.85 1.25 2.59
CA SER A 383 23.45 1.13 1.27
C SER A 383 22.52 0.33 0.36
N PHE A 384 22.64 0.59 -0.94
CA PHE A 384 21.97 -0.22 -1.93
C PHE A 384 22.74 -1.52 -2.18
N TYR A 385 22.02 -2.62 -2.34
CA TYR A 385 22.58 -3.92 -2.64
C TYR A 385 21.58 -4.80 -3.40
N HIS A 386 22.09 -5.87 -4.00
CA HIS A 386 21.30 -6.94 -4.61
C HIS A 386 21.29 -8.16 -3.69
N PRO A 387 20.14 -8.55 -3.12
CA PRO A 387 20.03 -9.79 -2.36
C PRO A 387 20.23 -11.01 -3.27
N GLU A 388 20.82 -12.09 -2.74
CA GLU A 388 21.01 -13.34 -3.46
C GLU A 388 19.68 -14.10 -3.65
N LEU A 389 19.01 -13.84 -4.77
CA LEU A 389 17.71 -14.41 -5.11
C LEU A 389 17.77 -15.17 -6.42
N ASN A 390 17.17 -16.36 -6.46
CA ASN A 390 17.02 -17.16 -7.67
C ASN A 390 15.56 -17.52 -7.99
N SER A 391 14.61 -16.96 -7.22
CA SER A 391 13.19 -17.23 -7.41
C SER A 391 12.34 -16.03 -6.99
N ALA A 392 11.32 -15.73 -7.80
CA ALA A 392 10.24 -14.80 -7.44
C ALA A 392 9.46 -15.18 -6.16
N ASN A 393 9.60 -16.43 -5.68
CA ASN A 393 8.94 -16.97 -4.49
C ASN A 393 9.66 -16.72 -3.16
N PHE A 394 10.63 -15.79 -3.14
CA PHE A 394 11.38 -15.45 -1.93
C PHE A 394 10.50 -14.93 -0.78
N ARG A 395 10.97 -15.16 0.45
CA ARG A 395 10.39 -14.62 1.67
C ARG A 395 10.93 -13.24 1.96
N LEU A 396 10.04 -12.32 2.33
CA LEU A 396 10.39 -10.93 2.58
C LEU A 396 9.95 -10.56 4.00
N GLY A 397 10.93 -10.37 4.86
CA GLY A 397 10.75 -9.86 6.21
C GLY A 397 11.06 -8.37 6.28
N SER A 398 10.50 -7.71 7.28
CA SER A 398 11.00 -6.41 7.73
C SER A 398 11.10 -6.40 9.25
N LYS A 399 12.09 -5.67 9.76
CA LYS A 399 12.40 -5.59 11.17
C LYS A 399 12.36 -4.13 11.61
N ASN A 400 11.52 -3.83 12.58
CA ASN A 400 11.57 -2.58 13.32
C ASN A 400 11.09 -2.87 14.74
N THR A 401 11.83 -2.41 15.76
CA THR A 401 11.50 -2.72 17.15
C THR A 401 10.29 -1.90 17.60
N LEU A 402 10.49 -0.60 17.88
CA LEU A 402 9.47 0.22 18.51
C LEU A 402 8.29 0.53 17.57
N ALA A 403 8.54 0.73 16.27
CA ALA A 403 7.46 1.07 15.33
C ALA A 403 6.45 -0.07 15.19
N TYR A 404 6.92 -1.31 15.10
CA TYR A 404 6.01 -2.46 15.01
C TYR A 404 5.41 -2.82 16.35
N MET A 405 6.12 -2.63 17.46
CA MET A 405 5.51 -2.73 18.81
C MET A 405 4.31 -1.79 18.95
N ALA A 406 4.46 -0.53 18.56
CA ALA A 406 3.41 0.48 18.63
C ALA A 406 2.21 0.18 17.71
N ALA A 407 2.45 -0.48 16.58
CA ALA A 407 1.44 -0.79 15.58
C ALA A 407 0.91 -2.23 15.64
N LEU A 408 1.26 -3.03 16.66
CA LEU A 408 0.81 -4.43 16.80
C LEU A 408 -0.71 -4.65 16.63
N PRO A 409 -1.60 -3.78 17.17
CA PRO A 409 -3.04 -3.95 16.97
C PRO A 409 -3.46 -3.97 15.49
N GLU A 410 -2.83 -3.15 14.65
CA GLU A 410 -3.13 -3.10 13.21
C GLU A 410 -2.32 -4.14 12.42
N LEU A 411 -1.06 -4.37 12.80
CA LEU A 411 -0.18 -5.33 12.12
C LEU A 411 -0.69 -6.78 12.25
N SER A 412 -1.25 -7.14 13.40
CA SER A 412 -1.82 -8.48 13.62
C SER A 412 -2.97 -8.80 12.66
N LYS A 413 -3.70 -7.79 12.17
CA LYS A 413 -4.80 -7.94 11.20
C LYS A 413 -4.33 -8.32 9.80
N LEU A 414 -3.03 -8.19 9.50
CA LEU A 414 -2.46 -8.59 8.20
C LEU A 414 -2.47 -10.12 7.99
N GLY A 415 -2.56 -10.90 9.08
CA GLY A 415 -2.44 -12.36 9.03
C GLY A 415 -1.03 -12.86 8.69
N TRP A 416 -0.04 -11.97 8.74
CA TRP A 416 1.38 -12.31 8.56
C TRP A 416 1.96 -12.88 9.86
N PRO A 417 2.91 -13.81 9.80
CA PRO A 417 3.68 -14.18 10.97
C PRO A 417 4.44 -12.98 11.52
N ILE A 418 4.28 -12.70 12.82
CA ILE A 418 5.04 -11.67 13.53
C ILE A 418 5.93 -12.38 14.56
N VAL A 419 7.24 -12.31 14.36
CA VAL A 419 8.22 -12.82 15.32
C VAL A 419 8.53 -11.69 16.30
N ALA A 420 8.22 -11.91 17.57
CA ALA A 420 8.43 -10.91 18.61
C ALA A 420 9.46 -11.43 19.61
N LEU A 421 10.53 -10.68 19.81
CA LEU A 421 11.63 -11.11 20.67
C LEU A 421 11.56 -10.45 22.05
N VAL A 422 11.82 -11.26 23.05
CA VAL A 422 12.05 -10.84 24.43
C VAL A 422 13.38 -11.42 24.90
N ARG A 423 14.07 -10.71 25.77
CA ARG A 423 15.30 -11.16 26.43
C ARG A 423 15.17 -10.88 27.91
N HIS A 424 15.90 -11.63 28.73
CA HIS A 424 16.00 -11.35 30.16
C HIS A 424 16.24 -9.83 30.41
N PRO A 425 15.52 -9.19 31.35
CA PRO A 425 15.59 -7.74 31.56
C PRO A 425 17.00 -7.26 31.92
N GLN A 426 17.75 -8.02 32.73
CA GLN A 426 19.10 -7.65 33.17
C GLN A 426 20.06 -7.30 32.01
N PRO A 427 20.39 -8.23 31.09
CA PRO A 427 21.28 -7.89 29.98
C PRO A 427 20.65 -6.89 29.01
N THR A 428 19.32 -6.78 28.97
CA THR A 428 18.61 -5.81 28.13
C THR A 428 18.83 -4.37 28.61
N LEU A 429 18.53 -4.09 29.88
CA LEU A 429 18.68 -2.76 30.48
C LEU A 429 20.15 -2.32 30.51
N ARG A 430 21.07 -3.24 30.82
CA ARG A 430 22.51 -2.98 30.72
C ARG A 430 22.91 -2.58 29.30
N SER A 431 22.36 -3.26 28.29
CA SER A 431 22.61 -2.90 26.90
C SER A 431 22.03 -1.53 26.56
N TRP A 432 20.89 -1.15 27.13
CA TRP A 432 20.28 0.17 26.90
C TRP A 432 21.19 1.30 27.36
N LYS A 433 21.75 1.18 28.57
CA LYS A 433 22.70 2.15 29.15
C LYS A 433 23.91 2.43 28.25
N ARG A 434 24.38 1.43 27.50
CA ARG A 434 25.56 1.51 26.62
C ARG A 434 25.24 1.82 25.15
N SER A 435 23.97 2.06 24.82
CA SER A 435 23.51 2.18 23.43
C SER A 435 22.95 3.57 23.11
N PHE A 436 21.87 3.64 22.32
CA PHE A 436 21.25 4.86 21.85
C PHE A 436 20.72 5.72 23.02
N ALA A 437 20.82 7.04 22.87
CA ALA A 437 20.35 8.00 23.88
C ALA A 437 18.88 7.79 24.23
N HIS A 438 18.02 7.51 23.25
CA HIS A 438 16.59 7.29 23.47
C HIS A 438 16.26 6.03 24.29
N LEU A 439 17.16 5.04 24.38
CA LEU A 439 17.00 3.88 25.27
C LEU A 439 17.67 4.10 26.62
N ARG A 440 18.81 4.81 26.65
CA ARG A 440 19.52 5.14 27.88
C ARG A 440 18.69 6.06 28.78
N GLU A 441 18.09 7.09 28.18
CA GLU A 441 17.32 8.12 28.89
C GLU A 441 15.80 7.95 28.79
N VAL A 442 15.32 7.09 27.88
CA VAL A 442 13.88 6.87 27.60
C VAL A 442 13.20 8.17 27.10
N THR A 443 13.78 8.81 26.08
CA THR A 443 13.23 10.03 25.44
C THR A 443 12.28 9.66 24.29
N LEU A 444 11.05 9.29 24.65
CA LEU A 444 10.03 8.78 23.71
C LEU A 444 9.38 9.86 22.83
N ASP A 445 9.41 11.11 23.28
CA ASP A 445 8.90 12.31 22.62
C ASP A 445 9.54 12.57 21.24
N THR A 446 10.81 12.17 21.07
CA THR A 446 11.56 12.35 19.82
C THR A 446 11.28 11.29 18.75
N LEU A 447 10.48 10.26 19.06
CA LEU A 447 10.22 9.14 18.15
C LEU A 447 8.83 9.27 17.48
N PRO A 448 8.73 9.27 16.13
CA PRO A 448 7.46 9.49 15.41
C PRO A 448 6.31 8.55 15.77
N VAL A 449 6.63 7.32 16.19
CA VAL A 449 5.68 6.24 16.49
C VAL A 449 5.80 5.75 17.94
N ALA A 450 6.65 6.38 18.75
CA ALA A 450 6.78 6.07 20.18
C ALA A 450 6.36 7.23 21.10
N ASN A 451 5.89 8.35 20.53
CA ASN A 451 5.31 9.44 21.31
C ASN A 451 3.86 9.13 21.76
N PRO A 452 3.34 9.81 22.81
CA PRO A 452 2.00 9.58 23.35
C PRO A 452 0.84 9.86 22.37
N GLU A 453 1.07 10.74 21.39
CA GLU A 453 0.06 11.18 20.42
C GLU A 453 -0.10 10.20 19.25
N TYR A 454 0.80 9.22 19.12
CA TYR A 454 0.69 8.19 18.10
C TYR A 454 -0.57 7.34 18.32
N SER A 455 -1.45 7.35 17.33
CA SER A 455 -2.77 6.73 17.41
C SER A 455 -2.73 5.20 17.57
N GLY A 456 -1.61 4.56 17.24
CA GLY A 456 -1.43 3.10 17.37
C GLY A 456 -1.35 2.62 18.83
N TRP A 457 -0.92 3.46 19.77
CA TRP A 457 -0.92 3.10 21.19
C TRP A 457 -2.35 3.04 21.75
N GLN A 458 -2.64 1.98 22.51
CA GLN A 458 -3.90 1.78 23.21
C GLN A 458 -3.94 2.58 24.53
N GLY A 459 -5.13 2.70 25.13
CA GLY A 459 -5.36 3.54 26.31
C GLY A 459 -4.38 3.30 27.46
N TRP A 460 -4.21 2.04 27.89
CA TRP A 460 -3.28 1.72 28.98
C TRP A 460 -1.81 2.01 28.62
N GLN A 461 -1.41 1.81 27.36
CA GLN A 461 -0.05 2.09 26.90
C GLN A 461 0.23 3.59 26.94
N ARG A 462 -0.74 4.42 26.55
CA ARG A 462 -0.61 5.89 26.65
C ARG A 462 -0.46 6.36 28.09
N GLU A 463 -1.20 5.75 29.03
CA GLU A 463 -1.03 6.06 30.45
C GLU A 463 0.35 5.61 30.97
N SER A 464 0.84 4.43 30.59
CA SER A 464 2.22 4.01 30.91
C SER A 464 3.28 4.95 30.32
N ILE A 465 3.07 5.49 29.11
CA ILE A 465 3.98 6.48 28.51
C ILE A 465 3.95 7.79 29.31
N LYS A 466 2.78 8.25 29.76
CA LYS A 466 2.69 9.46 30.60
C LYS A 466 3.42 9.28 31.94
N GLU A 467 3.25 8.12 32.58
CA GLU A 467 3.96 7.75 33.80
C GLU A 467 5.48 7.77 33.58
N LEU A 468 5.94 7.16 32.48
CA LEU A 468 7.35 7.16 32.08
C LEU A 468 7.94 8.56 31.91
N LEU A 469 7.18 9.47 31.29
CA LEU A 469 7.61 10.84 31.05
C LEU A 469 7.62 11.71 32.32
N ALA A 470 6.83 11.33 33.34
CA ALA A 470 6.78 12.02 34.63
C ALA A 470 7.89 11.57 35.59
N GLU A 471 8.45 10.37 35.40
CA GLU A 471 9.49 9.81 36.26
C GLU A 471 10.85 10.49 36.03
N LYS A 472 11.48 10.90 37.15
CA LYS A 472 12.73 11.65 37.17
C LYS A 472 13.93 10.73 37.15
N GLU A 473 13.83 9.58 37.79
CA GLU A 473 14.91 8.62 37.95
C GLU A 473 15.10 7.77 36.69
N ALA A 474 16.24 7.94 36.01
CA ALA A 474 16.50 7.30 34.72
C ALA A 474 16.48 5.76 34.80
N HIS A 475 16.89 5.17 35.93
CA HIS A 475 16.86 3.73 36.13
C HIS A 475 15.43 3.20 36.27
N VAL A 476 14.56 3.89 37.02
CA VAL A 476 13.13 3.57 37.12
C VAL A 476 12.45 3.72 35.76
N ARG A 477 12.74 4.79 35.01
CA ARG A 477 12.22 4.97 33.63
C ARG A 477 12.54 3.77 32.74
N ARG A 478 13.78 3.27 32.77
CA ARG A 478 14.17 2.10 31.96
C ARG A 478 13.41 0.84 32.37
N VAL A 479 13.22 0.61 33.67
CA VAL A 479 12.45 -0.54 34.17
C VAL A 479 10.98 -0.45 33.76
N LEU A 480 10.34 0.69 33.98
CA LEU A 480 8.96 0.94 33.55
C LEU A 480 8.80 0.79 32.04
N PHE A 481 9.80 1.20 31.25
CA PHE A 481 9.73 1.11 29.79
C PHE A 481 9.85 -0.34 29.34
N TRP A 482 10.76 -1.10 29.94
CA TRP A 482 10.83 -2.54 29.73
C TRP A 482 9.52 -3.22 30.09
N ARG A 483 8.92 -2.88 31.25
CA ARG A 483 7.63 -3.41 31.70
C ARG A 483 6.51 -3.13 30.69
N MET A 484 6.41 -1.90 30.21
CA MET A 484 5.40 -1.50 29.22
C MET A 484 5.54 -2.32 27.93
N LEU A 485 6.77 -2.50 27.43
CA LEU A 485 7.02 -3.29 26.23
C LEU A 485 6.76 -4.79 26.47
N ALA A 486 7.14 -5.32 27.62
CA ALA A 486 6.86 -6.69 28.06
C ALA A 486 5.35 -6.96 28.12
N ARG A 487 4.58 -6.10 28.79
CA ARG A 487 3.12 -6.14 28.82
C ARG A 487 2.51 -6.07 27.44
N THR A 488 3.06 -5.24 26.55
CA THR A 488 2.59 -5.15 25.17
C THR A 488 2.76 -6.48 24.42
N LEU A 489 3.89 -7.18 24.62
CA LEU A 489 4.09 -8.50 24.04
C LEU A 489 3.12 -9.55 24.60
N LEU A 490 2.93 -9.58 25.92
CA LEU A 490 2.00 -10.51 26.58
C LEU A 490 0.55 -10.26 26.14
N TRP A 491 0.14 -8.99 26.10
CA TRP A 491 -1.20 -8.59 25.66
C TRP A 491 -1.55 -9.07 24.25
N HIS A 492 -0.54 -9.15 23.37
CA HIS A 492 -0.70 -9.56 21.98
C HIS A 492 -0.24 -11.00 21.71
N GLU A 493 0.14 -11.79 22.72
CA GLU A 493 0.85 -13.06 22.56
C GLU A 493 0.17 -14.05 21.61
N ALA A 494 -1.16 -14.10 21.61
CA ALA A 494 -1.95 -14.99 20.75
C ALA A 494 -1.77 -14.70 19.24
N SER A 495 -1.34 -13.49 18.90
CA SER A 495 -1.06 -13.06 17.52
C SER A 495 0.43 -13.12 17.15
N LEU A 496 1.30 -13.50 18.09
CA LEU A 496 2.76 -13.42 17.96
C LEU A 496 3.41 -14.81 17.99
N GLN A 497 4.53 -14.93 17.30
CA GLN A 497 5.53 -15.94 17.62
C GLN A 497 6.53 -15.32 18.59
N LEU A 498 6.20 -15.41 19.88
CA LEU A 498 7.06 -14.93 20.94
C LEU A 498 8.29 -15.84 21.09
N TRP A 499 9.48 -15.28 20.92
CA TRP A 499 10.77 -15.97 21.01
C TRP A 499 11.62 -15.33 22.12
N LYS A 500 12.17 -16.16 23.01
CA LYS A 500 13.18 -15.72 23.97
C LYS A 500 14.55 -15.71 23.29
N TYR A 501 15.34 -14.68 23.54
CA TYR A 501 16.69 -14.57 23.00
C TYR A 501 17.54 -15.78 23.40
N GLU A 502 17.40 -16.22 24.64
CA GLU A 502 18.09 -17.36 25.24
C GLU A 502 17.80 -18.66 24.49
N ASP A 503 16.53 -18.93 24.14
CA ASP A 503 16.13 -20.10 23.35
C ASP A 503 16.73 -20.07 21.92
N ILE A 504 16.91 -18.87 21.35
CA ILE A 504 17.57 -18.70 20.05
C ILE A 504 19.06 -19.05 20.15
N LEU A 505 19.72 -18.74 21.29
CA LEU A 505 21.13 -19.12 21.48
C LEU A 505 21.28 -20.62 21.65
N GLU A 506 20.35 -21.26 22.36
CA GLU A 506 20.39 -22.69 22.64
C GLU A 506 20.05 -23.52 21.40
N ASN A 507 18.96 -23.18 20.68
CA ASN A 507 18.47 -23.94 19.54
C ASN A 507 17.89 -23.05 18.42
N PRO A 508 18.75 -22.32 17.68
CA PRO A 508 18.30 -21.42 16.62
C PRO A 508 17.57 -22.18 15.50
N SER A 509 17.99 -23.42 15.22
CA SER A 509 17.38 -24.28 14.20
C SER A 509 15.91 -24.61 14.48
N ALA A 510 15.52 -24.79 15.75
CA ALA A 510 14.12 -25.02 16.11
C ALA A 510 13.26 -23.78 15.87
N MET A 511 13.77 -22.59 16.22
CA MET A 511 13.06 -21.33 16.02
C MET A 511 12.87 -21.02 14.53
N LEU A 512 13.93 -21.14 13.73
CA LEU A 512 13.88 -20.99 12.27
C LEU A 512 12.86 -21.96 11.64
N ARG A 513 12.80 -23.21 12.10
CA ARG A 513 11.82 -24.21 11.63
C ARG A 513 10.38 -23.78 11.91
N ARG A 514 10.11 -23.19 13.08
CA ARG A 514 8.78 -22.69 13.47
C ARG A 514 8.30 -21.59 12.50
N LEU A 515 9.14 -20.58 12.26
CA LEU A 515 8.81 -19.51 11.31
C LEU A 515 8.62 -20.06 9.89
N ARG A 516 9.54 -20.90 9.42
CA ARG A 516 9.46 -21.56 8.11
C ARG A 516 8.13 -22.28 7.91
N TRP A 517 7.69 -23.06 8.89
CA TRP A 517 6.39 -23.76 8.84
C TRP A 517 5.22 -22.79 8.76
N SER A 518 5.22 -21.72 9.55
CA SER A 518 4.17 -20.70 9.51
C SER A 518 4.07 -19.98 8.16
N LEU A 519 5.21 -19.84 7.46
CA LEU A 519 5.32 -19.26 6.12
C LEU A 519 5.16 -20.28 4.99
N ARG A 520 4.98 -21.56 5.31
CA ARG A 520 4.97 -22.67 4.35
C ARG A 520 6.17 -22.60 3.40
N ALA A 521 7.33 -22.23 3.92
CA ALA A 521 8.53 -22.01 3.12
C ALA A 521 9.19 -23.35 2.72
N PRO A 522 9.55 -23.53 1.44
CA PRO A 522 10.20 -24.76 0.97
C PRO A 522 11.64 -24.88 1.50
N GLY A 523 12.22 -26.07 1.35
CA GLY A 523 13.61 -26.33 1.76
C GLY A 523 13.80 -26.39 3.28
N SER A 524 15.05 -26.34 3.74
CA SER A 524 15.44 -26.24 5.15
C SER A 524 16.18 -24.93 5.39
N LEU A 525 16.03 -24.36 6.59
CA LEU A 525 16.85 -23.23 7.02
C LEU A 525 18.08 -23.74 7.75
N TRP A 526 19.22 -23.11 7.53
CA TRP A 526 20.52 -23.51 8.07
C TRP A 526 21.02 -22.49 9.11
N CYS A 527 21.70 -22.97 10.14
CA CYS A 527 22.36 -22.12 11.14
C CYS A 527 23.56 -22.85 11.74
N THR A 528 24.70 -22.18 11.88
CA THR A 528 25.92 -22.68 12.53
C THR A 528 26.03 -22.12 13.95
N LYS A 529 26.37 -22.97 14.94
CA LYS A 529 26.51 -22.55 16.36
C LYS A 529 27.48 -21.37 16.58
N GLU A 530 28.50 -21.24 15.75
CA GLU A 530 29.51 -20.16 15.81
C GLU A 530 28.94 -18.75 15.56
N SER A 531 27.74 -18.65 14.97
CA SER A 531 27.08 -17.35 14.73
C SER A 531 26.48 -16.73 16.01
N VAL A 532 26.43 -17.49 17.11
CA VAL A 532 25.78 -17.11 18.36
C VAL A 532 26.83 -16.56 19.35
N ARG A 533 26.88 -15.24 19.52
CA ARG A 533 27.75 -14.63 20.56
C ARG A 533 27.22 -14.98 21.96
N GLN A 534 27.98 -15.78 22.70
CA GLN A 534 27.74 -15.99 24.13
C GLN A 534 28.01 -14.69 24.88
N VAL A 535 27.03 -14.25 25.68
CA VAL A 535 27.20 -13.11 26.58
C VAL A 535 27.50 -13.67 27.96
N SER A 536 28.63 -13.28 28.54
CA SER A 536 29.09 -13.70 29.86
C SER A 536 28.11 -13.31 30.97
N ALA A 537 27.99 -14.17 31.99
CA ALA A 537 27.24 -13.91 33.22
C ALA A 537 27.88 -12.75 33.99
N HIS A 538 27.08 -11.76 34.41
CA HIS A 538 27.57 -10.57 35.09
C HIS A 538 26.60 -10.10 36.17
N MET A 539 27.15 -9.44 37.20
CA MET A 539 26.42 -9.00 38.40
C MET A 539 25.44 -7.86 38.10
N TRP A 540 24.35 -7.84 38.86
CA TRP A 540 23.34 -6.77 38.88
C TRP A 540 23.93 -5.47 39.47
N GLU A 541 23.35 -4.33 39.10
CA GLU A 541 23.41 -3.13 39.95
C GLU A 541 22.23 -3.23 40.92
N ASP A 542 22.47 -3.03 42.22
CA ASP A 542 21.51 -3.36 43.28
C ASP A 542 20.16 -2.62 43.10
N ASP A 543 20.19 -1.34 42.73
CA ASP A 543 18.98 -0.50 42.57
C ASP A 543 18.06 -0.94 41.41
N GLU A 544 18.61 -1.27 40.22
CA GLU A 544 17.78 -1.74 39.09
C GLU A 544 17.18 -3.13 39.36
N ARG A 545 17.87 -3.95 40.15
CA ARG A 545 17.41 -5.29 40.56
C ARG A 545 16.21 -5.20 41.50
N GLU A 546 16.28 -4.33 42.51
CA GLU A 546 15.17 -4.10 43.45
C GLU A 546 13.93 -3.59 42.69
N VAL A 547 14.10 -2.55 41.87
CA VAL A 547 12.99 -1.97 41.10
C VAL A 547 12.39 -2.97 40.11
N LEU A 548 13.19 -3.84 39.48
CA LEU A 548 12.66 -4.95 38.65
C LEU A 548 11.87 -5.96 39.47
N GLY A 549 12.38 -6.33 40.65
CA GLY A 549 11.69 -7.24 41.58
C GLY A 549 10.33 -6.69 42.00
N ASP A 550 10.27 -5.40 42.30
CA ASP A 550 9.05 -4.74 42.77
C ASP A 550 8.05 -4.48 41.65
N LEU A 551 8.52 -4.06 40.46
CA LEU A 551 7.64 -3.57 39.40
C LEU A 551 7.39 -4.58 38.27
N CYS A 552 8.25 -5.57 38.06
CA CYS A 552 8.24 -6.42 36.85
C CYS A 552 8.11 -7.93 37.11
N GLN A 553 7.82 -8.35 38.35
CA GLN A 553 7.80 -9.76 38.73
C GLN A 553 6.79 -10.58 37.91
N GLU A 554 5.61 -10.02 37.64
CA GLU A 554 4.54 -10.70 36.90
C GLU A 554 4.96 -10.95 35.45
N GLU A 555 5.51 -9.93 34.79
CA GLU A 555 5.95 -10.00 33.40
C GLU A 555 7.15 -10.94 33.24
N MET A 556 8.10 -10.89 34.17
CA MET A 556 9.23 -11.81 34.19
C MET A 556 8.77 -13.26 34.34
N ARG A 557 7.88 -13.54 35.30
CA ARG A 557 7.32 -14.88 35.52
C ARG A 557 6.57 -15.38 34.29
N ALA A 558 5.80 -14.53 33.62
CA ALA A 558 5.07 -14.89 32.41
C ALA A 558 6.01 -15.35 31.26
N PHE A 559 7.23 -14.80 31.18
CA PHE A 559 8.25 -15.26 30.23
C PHE A 559 9.14 -16.40 30.75
N GLY A 560 8.91 -16.87 31.98
CA GLY A 560 9.75 -17.87 32.64
C GLY A 560 11.15 -17.35 32.98
N TYR A 561 11.27 -16.04 33.28
CA TYR A 561 12.48 -15.46 33.83
C TYR A 561 12.39 -15.38 35.35
N GLU A 562 13.46 -15.77 36.01
CA GLU A 562 13.63 -15.61 37.45
C GLU A 562 14.53 -14.40 37.73
N LEU A 563 14.32 -13.75 38.87
CA LEU A 563 15.19 -12.67 39.31
C LEU A 563 16.54 -13.21 39.84
N TYR A 564 16.61 -14.52 40.14
CA TYR A 564 17.70 -15.21 40.86
C TYR A 564 18.44 -16.21 39.98
#